data_AF-A0AAW4NZU2-F1
#
_entry.id   AF-A0AAW4NZU2-F1
#
_cell.length_a   1.000
_cell.length_b   1.000
_cell.length_c   1.000
_cell.angle_alpha   90.00
_cell.angle_beta   90.00
_cell.angle_gamma   90.00
#
_symmetry.space_group_name_H-M   'P 1'
#
loop_
_entity.id
_entity.type
_entity.pdbx_description
1 polymer ?
#
loop_
_entity_poly.entity_id
_entity_poly.type
_entity_poly.pdbx_seq_one_letter_code
_entity_poly.pdbx_strand_id
1 'polypeptide(L)'
;MDWPYFSSEKASEDAINILNRAVAQERALSPFEIERITRNLDSVKRAGFMVEYHTTAACFYSIVGDINSLIGCADSVFSSIHSEPKDKLQVILSLNNALRYSDIYNFLSSFDDNDSLLEFEDELISYIAKTDFYSEVKSSISFSLSFRDDVEDGIMKERVKIYD
;
A
#
# COMPACT_ATOMS: atom_id res chain seq x y z
N MET A 1 -3.30 29.60 -23.28
CA MET A 1 -2.16 29.72 -22.35
C MET A 1 -1.93 28.30 -21.87
N ASP A 2 -1.07 27.56 -22.57
CA ASP A 2 -0.89 26.13 -22.33
C ASP A 2 0.00 25.95 -21.12
N TRP A 3 -0.61 25.50 -20.02
CA TRP A 3 0.08 25.08 -18.81
C TRP A 3 1.06 23.95 -19.17
N PRO A 4 2.28 23.89 -18.60
CA PRO A 4 3.23 22.85 -18.97
C PRO A 4 2.62 21.48 -18.68
N TYR A 5 2.43 20.70 -19.75
CA TYR A 5 1.96 19.33 -19.72
C TYR A 5 3.10 18.46 -19.17
N PHE A 6 3.22 18.38 -17.85
CA PHE A 6 3.95 17.27 -17.24
C PHE A 6 3.09 16.02 -17.49
N SER A 7 3.66 14.99 -18.12
CA SER A 7 2.95 13.71 -18.23
C SER A 7 2.57 13.25 -16.82
N SER A 8 1.37 12.69 -16.66
CA SER A 8 0.87 12.18 -15.37
C SER A 8 1.89 11.28 -14.67
N GLU A 9 2.54 10.40 -15.44
CA GLU A 9 3.61 9.52 -15.01
C GLU A 9 4.79 10.29 -14.38
N LYS A 10 5.22 11.42 -14.99
CA LYS A 10 6.27 12.28 -14.43
C LYS A 10 5.84 13.02 -13.18
N ALA A 11 4.57 13.39 -13.08
CA ALA A 11 4.04 14.06 -11.89
C ALA A 11 3.98 13.07 -10.70
N SER A 12 3.52 11.85 -10.95
CA SER A 12 3.55 10.76 -9.98
C SER A 12 4.99 10.44 -9.53
N GLU A 13 5.91 10.29 -10.49
CA GLU A 13 7.33 10.04 -10.22
C GLU A 13 7.98 11.16 -9.39
N ASP A 14 7.72 12.43 -9.70
CA ASP A 14 8.23 13.55 -8.91
C ASP A 14 7.69 13.56 -7.47
N ALA A 15 6.40 13.24 -7.29
CA ALA A 15 5.83 13.08 -5.95
C ALA A 15 6.51 11.95 -5.18
N ILE A 16 6.64 10.76 -5.78
CA ILE A 16 7.31 9.59 -5.18
C ILE A 16 8.76 9.92 -4.82
N ASN A 17 9.49 10.64 -5.68
CA ASN A 17 10.87 11.05 -5.42
C ASN A 17 11.00 12.02 -4.24
N ILE A 18 10.02 12.87 -3.99
CA ILE A 18 9.98 13.72 -2.78
C ILE A 18 9.74 12.86 -1.54
N LEU A 19 8.76 11.95 -1.58
CA LEU A 19 8.42 11.05 -0.47
C LEU A 19 9.61 10.16 -0.08
N ASN A 20 10.24 9.50 -1.06
CA ASN A 20 11.39 8.63 -0.85
C ASN A 20 12.57 9.38 -0.21
N ARG A 21 12.82 10.64 -0.61
CA ARG A 21 13.86 11.45 0.01
C ARG A 21 13.54 11.80 1.46
N ALA A 22 12.28 12.11 1.79
CA ALA A 22 11.89 12.39 3.16
C ALA A 22 12.06 11.16 4.07
N VAL A 23 11.66 9.98 3.57
CA VAL A 23 11.84 8.69 4.25
C VAL A 23 13.32 8.36 4.44
N ALA A 24 14.13 8.45 3.37
CA ALA A 24 15.57 8.17 3.44
C ALA A 24 16.34 9.12 4.37
N GLN A 25 15.80 10.31 4.62
CA GLN A 25 16.36 11.31 5.54
C GLN A 25 15.71 11.28 6.92
N GLU A 26 14.80 10.33 7.19
CA GLU A 26 14.09 10.16 8.45
C GLU A 26 13.46 11.46 8.98
N ARG A 27 12.88 12.27 8.07
CA ARG A 27 12.32 13.58 8.41
C ARG A 27 10.90 13.74 7.93
N ALA A 28 10.20 14.67 8.57
CA ALA A 28 8.93 15.17 8.08
C ALA A 28 9.08 15.91 6.74
N LEU A 29 7.99 15.90 5.96
CA LEU A 29 7.87 16.73 4.76
C LEU A 29 7.78 18.21 5.16
N SER A 30 8.48 19.06 4.42
CA SER A 30 8.33 20.51 4.57
C SER A 30 7.01 20.99 3.94
N PRO A 31 6.49 22.16 4.34
CA PRO A 31 5.27 22.72 3.73
C PRO A 31 5.36 22.89 2.21
N PHE A 32 6.54 23.23 1.68
CA PHE A 32 6.75 23.38 0.23
C PHE A 32 6.73 22.04 -0.51
N GLU A 33 7.23 20.98 0.13
CA GLU A 33 7.19 19.62 -0.42
C GLU A 33 5.77 19.08 -0.43
N ILE A 34 5.01 19.27 0.65
CA ILE A 34 3.59 18.91 0.74
C ILE A 34 2.82 19.56 -0.41
N GLU A 35 2.95 20.88 -0.55
CA GLU A 35 2.28 21.64 -1.59
C GLU A 35 2.66 21.16 -3.01
N ARG A 36 3.93 20.79 -3.23
CA ARG A 36 4.38 20.25 -4.52
C ARG A 36 3.80 18.86 -4.79
N ILE A 37 3.77 17.98 -3.79
CA ILE A 37 3.15 16.66 -3.90
C ILE A 37 1.65 16.80 -4.21
N THR A 38 0.93 17.65 -3.50
CA THR A 38 -0.51 17.88 -3.74
C THR A 38 -0.76 18.36 -5.16
N ARG A 39 0.04 19.31 -5.66
CA ARG A 39 -0.08 19.77 -7.06
C ARG A 39 0.20 18.67 -8.09
N ASN A 40 1.18 17.80 -7.82
CA ASN A 40 1.47 16.65 -8.67
C ASN A 40 0.29 15.67 -8.68
N LEU A 41 -0.26 15.33 -7.50
CA LEU A 41 -1.45 14.48 -7.37
C LEU A 41 -2.65 15.06 -8.12
N ASP A 42 -2.90 16.37 -8.02
CA ASP A 42 -3.96 17.05 -8.77
C ASP A 42 -3.75 16.96 -10.29
N SER A 43 -2.48 16.93 -10.74
CA SER A 43 -2.16 16.75 -12.16
C SER A 43 -2.47 15.33 -12.61
N VAL A 44 -2.08 14.31 -11.85
CA VAL A 44 -2.37 12.89 -12.12
C VAL A 44 -3.87 12.65 -12.18
N LYS A 45 -4.61 13.18 -11.19
CA LYS A 45 -6.08 13.07 -11.10
C LYS A 45 -6.77 13.71 -12.30
N ARG A 46 -6.37 14.94 -12.68
CA ARG A 46 -6.94 15.64 -13.85
C ARG A 46 -6.68 14.91 -15.17
N ALA A 47 -5.57 14.19 -15.24
CA ALA A 47 -5.22 13.38 -16.40
C ALA A 47 -5.95 12.02 -16.43
N GLY A 48 -6.72 11.67 -15.39
CA GLY A 48 -7.58 10.48 -15.35
C GLY A 48 -6.90 9.19 -14.88
N PHE A 49 -5.64 9.27 -14.43
CA PHE A 49 -4.87 8.11 -13.97
C PHE A 49 -5.21 7.80 -12.50
N MET A 50 -6.43 7.32 -12.26
CA MET A 50 -6.98 7.18 -10.90
C MET A 50 -6.25 6.14 -10.04
N VAL A 51 -5.88 4.99 -10.60
CA VAL A 51 -5.10 3.98 -9.86
C VAL A 51 -3.78 4.59 -9.40
N GLU A 52 -3.04 5.20 -10.33
CA GLU A 52 -1.75 5.84 -10.02
C GLU A 52 -1.90 7.00 -9.03
N TYR A 53 -2.95 7.81 -9.15
CA TYR A 53 -3.29 8.84 -8.16
C TYR A 53 -3.49 8.23 -6.78
N HIS A 54 -4.31 7.18 -6.63
CA HIS A 54 -4.60 6.58 -5.35
C HIS A 54 -3.39 5.85 -4.75
N THR A 55 -2.59 5.17 -5.57
CA THR A 55 -1.33 4.54 -5.14
C THR A 55 -0.36 5.58 -4.58
N THR A 56 -0.10 6.66 -5.32
CA THR A 56 0.81 7.73 -4.87
C THR A 56 0.25 8.52 -3.70
N ALA A 57 -1.07 8.75 -3.66
CA ALA A 57 -1.73 9.41 -2.53
C ALA A 57 -1.68 8.57 -1.25
N ALA A 58 -1.80 7.23 -1.33
CA ALA A 58 -1.64 6.35 -0.18
C ALA A 58 -0.24 6.52 0.45
N CYS A 59 0.82 6.51 -0.36
CA CYS A 59 2.18 6.78 0.11
C CYS A 59 2.26 8.13 0.86
N PHE A 60 1.70 9.19 0.26
CA PHE A 60 1.67 10.51 0.87
C PHE A 60 0.93 10.53 2.21
N TYR A 61 -0.29 9.98 2.27
CA TYR A 61 -1.12 9.97 3.46
C TYR A 61 -0.54 9.12 4.60
N SER A 62 0.18 8.05 4.29
CA SER A 62 0.93 7.29 5.29
C SER A 62 2.01 8.12 5.98
N ILE A 63 2.68 9.01 5.23
CA ILE A 63 3.76 9.86 5.77
C ILE A 63 3.20 11.03 6.58
N VAL A 64 2.10 11.64 6.14
CA VAL A 64 1.48 12.76 6.89
C VAL A 64 0.55 12.31 8.01
N GLY A 65 0.32 11.00 8.15
CA GLY A 65 -0.52 10.41 9.21
C GLY A 65 -2.03 10.60 9.01
N ASP A 66 -2.49 10.85 7.79
CA ASP A 66 -3.93 10.94 7.49
C ASP A 66 -4.50 9.54 7.18
N ILE A 67 -4.85 8.83 8.24
CA ILE A 67 -5.31 7.44 8.18
C ILE A 67 -6.59 7.29 7.35
N ASN A 68 -7.55 8.22 7.45
CA ASN A 68 -8.83 8.09 6.75
C ASN A 68 -8.64 8.21 5.24
N SER A 69 -7.83 9.18 4.80
CA SER A 69 -7.50 9.36 3.39
C SER A 69 -6.65 8.21 2.86
N LEU A 70 -5.75 7.65 3.69
CA LEU A 70 -4.99 6.45 3.35
C LEU A 70 -5.90 5.24 3.10
N ILE A 71 -6.84 4.95 4.02
CA ILE A 71 -7.80 3.85 3.86
C ILE A 71 -8.66 4.04 2.62
N GLY A 72 -9.16 5.26 2.36
CA GLY A 72 -9.96 5.53 1.17
C GLY A 72 -9.18 5.32 -0.14
N CYS A 73 -7.88 5.65 -0.16
CA CYS A 73 -7.02 5.36 -1.31
C CYS A 73 -6.76 3.86 -1.45
N ALA A 74 -6.54 3.16 -0.33
CA ALA A 74 -6.36 1.71 -0.34
C ALA A 74 -7.59 1.01 -0.91
N ASP A 75 -8.79 1.36 -0.43
CA ASP A 75 -10.05 0.80 -0.91
C ASP A 75 -10.22 0.99 -2.42
N SER A 76 -9.89 2.19 -2.92
CA SER A 76 -9.97 2.51 -4.35
C SER A 76 -8.99 1.69 -5.19
N VAL A 77 -7.78 1.38 -4.69
CA VAL A 77 -6.80 0.55 -5.39
C VAL A 77 -7.21 -0.92 -5.36
N PHE A 78 -7.58 -1.46 -4.20
CA PHE A 78 -7.95 -2.86 -4.06
C PHE A 78 -9.25 -3.22 -4.78
N SER A 79 -10.21 -2.30 -4.84
CA SER A 79 -11.47 -2.49 -5.59
C SER A 79 -11.31 -2.33 -7.12
N SER A 80 -10.18 -1.82 -7.60
CA SER A 80 -10.00 -1.53 -9.03
C SER A 80 -9.52 -2.75 -9.80
N ILE A 81 -10.26 -3.14 -10.84
CA ILE A 81 -9.84 -4.18 -11.80
C ILE A 81 -8.61 -3.77 -12.63
N HIS A 82 -8.27 -2.47 -12.64
CA HIS A 82 -7.11 -1.93 -13.35
C HIS A 82 -5.88 -1.82 -12.46
N SER A 83 -5.98 -2.16 -11.18
CA SER A 83 -4.82 -2.18 -10.29
C SER A 83 -3.92 -3.37 -10.61
N GLU A 84 -2.63 -3.11 -10.74
CA GLU A 84 -1.63 -4.17 -10.89
C GLU A 84 -1.13 -4.60 -9.50
N PRO A 85 -0.52 -5.81 -9.36
CA PRO A 85 0.04 -6.27 -8.10
C PRO A 85 1.02 -5.28 -7.45
N LYS A 86 1.79 -4.55 -8.27
CA LYS A 86 2.73 -3.52 -7.80
C LYS A 86 2.03 -2.36 -7.05
N ASP A 87 0.84 -1.96 -7.51
CA ASP A 87 0.06 -0.87 -6.91
C ASP A 87 -0.45 -1.29 -5.54
N LYS A 88 -1.00 -2.51 -5.46
CA LYS A 88 -1.50 -3.11 -4.22
C LYS A 88 -0.40 -3.29 -3.18
N LEU A 89 0.77 -3.78 -3.60
CA LEU A 89 1.94 -3.88 -2.71
C LEU A 89 2.34 -2.51 -2.16
N GLN A 90 2.39 -1.48 -3.01
CA GLN A 90 2.77 -0.14 -2.58
C GLN A 90 1.78 0.45 -1.56
N VAL A 91 0.49 0.19 -1.74
CA VAL A 91 -0.55 0.52 -0.76
C VAL A 91 -0.35 -0.26 0.55
N ILE A 92 -0.04 -1.56 0.50
CA ILE A 92 0.22 -2.36 1.71
C ILE A 92 1.40 -1.83 2.50
N LEU A 93 2.49 -1.48 1.83
CA LEU A 93 3.64 -0.87 2.49
C LEU A 93 3.26 0.46 3.15
N SER A 94 2.42 1.26 2.49
CA SER A 94 1.89 2.50 3.05
C SER A 94 1.00 2.27 4.27
N LEU A 95 0.14 1.24 4.24
CA LEU A 95 -0.68 0.83 5.38
C LEU A 95 0.19 0.35 6.54
N ASN A 96 1.22 -0.46 6.27
CA ASN A 96 2.15 -0.98 7.27
C ASN A 96 2.94 0.13 7.97
N ASN A 97 3.18 1.25 7.29
CA ASN A 97 3.83 2.41 7.89
C ASN A 97 2.92 3.17 8.87
N ALA A 98 1.59 3.04 8.77
CA ALA A 98 0.64 3.88 9.49
C ALA A 98 -0.28 3.11 10.46
N LEU A 99 -0.45 1.80 10.26
CA LEU A 99 -1.46 0.98 10.94
C LEU A 99 -0.86 -0.23 11.64
N ARG A 100 -1.64 -0.80 12.57
CA ARG A 100 -1.30 -2.09 13.17
C ARG A 100 -1.68 -3.21 12.21
N TYR A 101 -0.91 -4.30 12.27
CA TYR A 101 -1.13 -5.46 11.42
C TYR A 101 -2.57 -6.01 11.47
N SER A 102 -3.18 -6.08 12.66
CA SER A 102 -4.58 -6.53 12.81
C SER A 102 -5.57 -5.70 12.00
N ASP A 103 -5.33 -4.39 11.90
CA ASP A 103 -6.21 -3.46 11.19
C ASP A 103 -6.03 -3.61 9.67
N ILE A 104 -4.80 -3.83 9.23
CA ILE A 104 -4.47 -4.12 7.83
C ILE A 104 -5.11 -5.44 7.41
N TYR A 105 -4.99 -6.48 8.24
CA TYR A 105 -5.61 -7.78 7.98
C TYR A 105 -7.13 -7.67 7.86
N ASN A 106 -7.79 -7.00 8.82
CA ASN A 106 -9.24 -6.79 8.77
C ASN A 106 -9.69 -5.98 7.55
N PHE A 107 -8.86 -5.03 7.11
CA PHE A 107 -9.10 -4.30 5.87
C PHE A 107 -8.99 -5.22 4.65
N LEU A 108 -7.88 -5.96 4.51
CA LEU A 108 -7.64 -6.82 3.35
C LEU A 108 -8.65 -7.97 3.24
N SER A 109 -9.08 -8.54 4.37
CA SER A 109 -10.09 -9.61 4.38
C SER A 109 -11.47 -9.15 3.91
N SER A 110 -11.73 -7.84 3.87
CA SER A 110 -12.97 -7.29 3.31
C SER A 110 -13.03 -7.30 1.77
N PHE A 111 -11.89 -7.56 1.11
CA PHE A 111 -11.79 -7.64 -0.35
C PHE A 111 -11.82 -9.07 -0.90
N ASP A 112 -11.92 -10.09 -0.04
CA ASP A 112 -11.66 -11.49 -0.42
C ASP A 112 -12.88 -12.42 -0.36
N ASP A 113 -13.06 -13.18 -1.45
CA ASP A 113 -13.34 -14.63 -1.41
C ASP A 113 -11.97 -15.31 -1.17
N ASN A 114 -11.75 -15.88 0.03
CA ASN A 114 -10.50 -16.37 0.66
C ASN A 114 -9.30 -16.89 -0.20
N ASP A 115 -9.51 -17.32 -1.45
CA ASP A 115 -8.48 -17.88 -2.32
C ASP A 115 -7.56 -16.79 -2.94
N SER A 116 -8.07 -15.58 -3.18
CA SER A 116 -7.26 -14.53 -3.84
C SER A 116 -6.25 -13.89 -2.89
N LEU A 117 -6.50 -13.86 -1.57
CA LEU A 117 -5.54 -13.31 -0.61
C LEU A 117 -4.37 -14.28 -0.36
N LEU A 118 -4.54 -15.61 -0.56
CA LEU A 118 -3.43 -16.59 -0.50
C LEU A 118 -2.51 -16.47 -1.70
N GLU A 119 -3.07 -16.40 -2.92
CA GLU A 119 -2.29 -16.14 -4.13
C GLU A 119 -1.59 -14.77 -4.06
N PHE A 120 -2.29 -13.77 -3.52
CA PHE A 120 -1.74 -12.44 -3.30
C PHE A 120 -0.64 -12.41 -2.24
N GLU A 121 -0.77 -13.18 -1.16
CA GLU A 121 0.27 -13.35 -0.14
C GLU A 121 1.53 -13.99 -0.72
N ASP A 122 1.38 -15.06 -1.50
CA ASP A 122 2.49 -15.72 -2.19
C ASP A 122 3.15 -14.80 -3.23
N GLU A 123 2.35 -14.06 -4.01
CA GLU A 123 2.86 -13.05 -4.95
C GLU A 123 3.60 -11.92 -4.24
N LEU A 124 3.08 -11.42 -3.11
CA LEU A 124 3.72 -10.40 -2.28
C LEU A 124 5.04 -10.90 -1.70
N ILE A 125 5.06 -12.09 -1.10
CA ILE A 125 6.28 -12.71 -0.56
C ILE A 125 7.31 -12.89 -1.67
N SER A 126 6.90 -13.38 -2.83
CA SER A 126 7.75 -13.54 -4.02
C SER A 126 8.30 -12.20 -4.50
N TYR A 127 7.51 -11.13 -4.47
CA TYR A 127 7.93 -9.80 -4.88
C TYR A 127 8.91 -9.20 -3.87
N ILE A 128 8.59 -9.26 -2.57
CA ILE A 128 9.47 -8.82 -1.47
C ILE A 128 10.81 -9.55 -1.53
N ALA A 129 10.81 -10.86 -1.80
CA ALA A 129 12.05 -11.64 -1.95
C ALA A 129 12.95 -11.06 -3.06
N LYS A 130 12.36 -10.58 -4.16
CA LYS A 130 13.04 -10.00 -5.33
C LYS A 130 13.43 -8.52 -5.17
N THR A 131 12.86 -7.79 -4.21
CA THR A 131 13.27 -6.40 -3.91
C THR A 131 14.68 -6.34 -3.32
N ASP A 132 15.36 -5.21 -3.39
CA ASP A 132 16.71 -5.03 -2.83
C ASP A 132 16.70 -4.50 -1.38
N PHE A 133 15.64 -4.83 -0.63
CA PHE A 133 15.53 -4.47 0.79
C PHE A 133 16.51 -5.27 1.66
N TYR A 134 16.90 -4.68 2.79
CA TYR A 134 17.63 -5.38 3.84
C TYR A 134 16.87 -6.64 4.29
N SER A 135 17.62 -7.71 4.54
CA SER A 135 17.11 -9.02 4.97
C SER A 135 16.12 -8.94 6.14
N GLU A 136 16.39 -8.05 7.09
CA GLU A 136 15.60 -7.82 8.29
C GLU A 136 14.22 -7.23 7.96
N VAL A 137 14.17 -6.34 6.97
CA VAL A 137 12.91 -5.74 6.47
C VAL A 137 12.11 -6.78 5.69
N LYS A 138 12.77 -7.56 4.83
CA LYS A 138 12.13 -8.68 4.12
C LYS A 138 11.54 -9.69 5.10
N SER A 139 12.32 -10.11 6.11
CA SER A 139 11.87 -11.04 7.14
C SER A 139 10.74 -10.47 7.98
N SER A 140 10.75 -9.18 8.34
CA SER A 140 9.66 -8.57 9.10
C SER A 140 8.36 -8.53 8.30
N ILE A 141 8.42 -8.20 7.01
CA ILE A 141 7.23 -8.16 6.15
C ILE A 141 6.73 -9.57 5.87
N SER A 142 7.61 -10.50 5.48
CA SER A 142 7.26 -11.91 5.27
C SER A 142 6.69 -12.54 6.53
N PHE A 143 7.30 -12.35 7.71
CA PHE A 143 6.79 -12.86 8.98
C PHE A 143 5.42 -12.29 9.33
N SER A 144 5.19 -11.00 9.03
CA SER A 144 3.87 -10.39 9.22
C SER A 144 2.84 -11.11 8.36
N LEU A 145 3.16 -11.41 7.10
CA LEU A 145 2.29 -12.13 6.18
C LEU A 145 2.05 -13.60 6.60
N SER A 146 3.11 -14.32 7.02
CA SER A 146 3.07 -15.76 7.37
C SER A 146 2.25 -16.14 8.62
N PHE A 147 1.69 -15.18 9.37
CA PHE A 147 0.82 -15.50 10.53
C PHE A 147 -0.51 -16.16 10.15
N ARG A 148 -0.76 -16.35 8.87
CA ARG A 148 -1.98 -16.93 8.34
C ARG A 148 -2.07 -18.45 8.59
N ASP A 149 -0.97 -19.16 8.45
CA ASP A 149 -0.98 -20.63 8.58
C ASP A 149 -1.28 -21.08 10.02
N ASP A 150 -0.72 -20.41 11.04
CA ASP A 150 -0.90 -20.84 12.44
C ASP A 150 -2.29 -20.51 13.01
N VAL A 151 -2.95 -19.47 12.50
CA VAL A 151 -4.28 -19.04 12.98
C VAL A 151 -5.39 -19.88 12.34
N GLU A 152 -5.28 -20.23 11.06
CA GLU A 152 -6.22 -21.18 10.44
C GLU A 152 -6.10 -22.57 11.04
N ASP A 153 -4.88 -23.04 11.36
CA ASP A 153 -4.67 -24.33 12.00
C ASP A 153 -5.25 -24.38 13.44
N GLY A 154 -5.17 -23.25 14.16
CA GLY A 154 -5.78 -23.10 15.49
C GLY A 154 -7.31 -23.08 15.45
N ILE A 155 -7.90 -22.31 14.52
CA ILE A 155 -9.35 -22.14 14.38
C ILE A 155 -10.00 -23.41 13.81
N MET A 156 -9.35 -24.11 12.88
CA MET A 156 -9.79 -25.43 12.38
C MET A 156 -9.77 -26.48 13.50
N LYS A 157 -8.72 -26.52 14.34
CA LYS A 157 -8.65 -27.46 15.48
C LYS A 157 -9.69 -27.19 16.57
N GLU A 158 -10.09 -25.93 16.77
CA GLU A 158 -11.16 -25.58 17.71
C GLU A 158 -12.55 -25.95 17.19
N ARG A 159 -12.82 -25.79 15.89
CA ARG A 159 -14.12 -26.16 15.29
C ARG A 159 -14.35 -27.67 15.27
N VAL A 160 -13.30 -28.48 15.12
CA VAL A 160 -13.42 -29.96 15.16
C VAL A 160 -13.76 -30.48 16.55
N LYS A 161 -13.41 -29.76 17.64
CA LYS A 161 -13.75 -30.17 19.02
C LYS A 161 -15.18 -29.83 19.47
N ILE A 162 -15.96 -29.11 18.67
CA ILE A 162 -17.34 -28.72 19.02
C ILE A 162 -18.37 -29.73 18.48
N TYR A 163 -17.93 -30.76 17.75
CA TYR A 163 -18.77 -31.83 17.20
C TYR A 163 -18.27 -33.24 17.54
N ASP A 164 -17.96 -33.48 18.81
CA ASP A 164 -17.93 -34.83 19.40
C ASP A 164 -18.98 -34.95 20.53
#